data_AF-A0A963PUY0-F1
#
_entry.id   AF-A0A963PUY0-F1
#
_cell.length_a   1.000
_cell.length_b   1.000
_cell.length_c   1.000
_cell.angle_alpha   90.00
_cell.angle_beta   90.00
_cell.angle_gamma   90.00
#
_symmetry.space_group_name_H-M   'P 1'
#
loop_
_entity.id
_entity.type
_entity.pdbx_description
1 polymer ?
#
loop_
_entity_poly.entity_id
_entity_poly.type
_entity_poly.pdbx_seq_one_letter_code
_entity_poly.pdbx_strand_id
1 'polypeptide(L)'
;MLVVDGDPLHNALAGAVETRAAKPETPGQGPGPASAQWTHRYNPPGAAPPVYELFDHIWLSSALAPSLRSAHIDRRTKHGGDGSDHDPAWVVLE
;
A
#
# COMPACT_ATOMS: atom_id res chain seq x y z
N MET A 1 -16.88 4.81 3.94
CA MET A 1 -17.29 3.46 3.53
C MET A 1 -17.65 3.53 2.05
N LEU A 2 -16.99 2.76 1.19
CA LEU A 2 -17.36 2.70 -0.22
C LEU A 2 -18.55 1.78 -0.39
N VAL A 3 -19.41 2.09 -1.35
CA VAL A 3 -20.63 1.33 -1.67
C VAL A 3 -20.70 1.13 -3.18
N VAL A 4 -21.21 -0.02 -3.62
CA VAL A 4 -21.55 -0.30 -5.01
C VAL A 4 -22.93 -0.95 -5.04
N ASP A 5 -23.85 -0.41 -5.85
CA ASP A 5 -25.24 -0.86 -5.95
C ASP A 5 -25.99 -0.97 -4.61
N GLY A 6 -25.59 -0.16 -3.62
CA GLY A 6 -26.17 -0.16 -2.26
C GLY A 6 -25.47 -1.11 -1.28
N ASP A 7 -24.57 -1.96 -1.74
CA ASP A 7 -23.81 -2.88 -0.90
C ASP A 7 -22.48 -2.26 -0.43
N PRO A 8 -22.13 -2.38 0.87
CA PRO A 8 -20.87 -1.88 1.38
C PRO A 8 -19.69 -2.73 0.89
N LEU A 9 -18.59 -2.06 0.54
CA LEU A 9 -17.33 -2.70 0.20
C LEU A 9 -16.43 -2.83 1.43
N HIS A 10 -15.77 -3.99 1.55
CA HIS A 10 -14.77 -4.25 2.57
C HIS A 10 -13.38 -3.81 2.10
N ASN A 11 -12.68 -3.02 2.92
CA ASN A 11 -11.30 -2.61 2.62
C ASN A 11 -10.35 -3.79 2.83
N ALA A 12 -9.92 -4.43 1.76
CA ALA A 12 -9.11 -5.65 1.83
C ALA A 12 -7.67 -5.36 2.29
N LEU A 13 -7.19 -4.13 2.13
CA LEU A 13 -5.83 -3.74 2.55
C LEU A 13 -5.79 -3.15 3.97
N ALA A 14 -6.93 -3.12 4.69
CA ALA A 14 -7.03 -2.57 6.04
C ALA A 14 -6.11 -3.26 7.07
N GLY A 15 -5.65 -4.48 6.79
CA GLY A 15 -4.69 -5.24 7.60
C GLY A 15 -3.44 -5.66 6.83
N ALA A 16 -3.07 -4.95 5.76
CA ALA A 16 -1.93 -5.32 4.93
C ALA A 16 -0.61 -5.31 5.71
N VAL A 17 0.20 -6.33 5.49
CA VAL A 17 1.57 -6.43 6.02
C VAL A 17 2.60 -6.27 4.91
N GLU A 18 3.79 -5.80 5.25
CA GLU A 18 4.89 -5.76 4.31
C GLU A 18 5.55 -7.13 4.21
N THR A 19 5.76 -7.64 2.99
CA THR A 19 6.52 -8.90 2.79
C THR A 19 8.02 -8.73 2.93
N ARG A 20 8.51 -7.49 2.87
CA ARG A 20 9.90 -7.12 3.15
C ARG A 20 9.95 -5.66 3.59
N ALA A 21 10.99 -5.29 4.33
CA ALA A 21 11.16 -3.92 4.81
C ALA A 21 11.27 -2.91 3.66
N ALA A 22 10.69 -1.73 3.86
CA ALA A 22 10.86 -0.60 2.96
C ALA A 22 12.34 -0.15 2.89
N LYS A 23 12.69 0.55 1.81
CA LYS A 23 13.99 1.22 1.71
C LYS A 23 14.16 2.16 2.90
N PRO A 24 15.26 2.06 3.68
CA PRO A 24 15.51 2.98 4.78
C PRO A 24 15.64 4.42 4.28
N GLU A 25 15.05 5.34 5.05
CA GLU A 25 15.23 6.77 4.85
C GLU A 25 16.65 7.22 5.23
N THR A 26 17.15 8.22 4.51
CA THR A 26 18.45 8.85 4.84
C THR A 26 18.29 9.95 5.89
N PRO A 27 19.36 10.34 6.62
CA PRO A 27 19.29 11.42 7.60
C PRO A 27 18.68 12.70 7.00
N GLY A 28 17.63 13.21 7.64
CA GLY A 28 16.89 14.40 7.19
C GLY A 28 15.60 14.11 6.41
N GLN A 29 15.32 12.86 6.02
CA GLN A 29 14.07 12.48 5.33
C GLN A 29 12.89 12.19 6.29
N GLY A 30 13.01 12.54 7.56
CA GLY A 30 11.93 12.41 8.54
C GLY A 30 11.73 10.98 9.05
N PRO A 31 10.58 10.71 9.70
CA PRO A 31 10.38 9.48 10.48
C PRO A 31 10.06 8.22 9.64
N GLY A 32 9.92 8.34 8.31
CA GLY A 32 9.47 7.24 7.46
C GLY A 32 7.93 7.08 7.44
N PRO A 33 7.41 5.98 6.89
CA PRO A 33 5.97 5.75 6.79
C PRO A 33 5.36 5.48 8.18
N ALA A 34 4.15 6.01 8.41
CA ALA A 34 3.43 5.81 9.67
C ALA A 34 2.80 4.40 9.80
N SER A 35 2.60 3.71 8.68
CA SER A 35 2.04 2.36 8.63
C SER A 35 2.52 1.62 7.37
N ALA A 36 2.21 0.33 7.27
CA ALA A 36 2.45 -0.44 6.05
C ALA A 36 1.54 -0.04 4.88
N GLN A 37 0.46 0.71 5.11
CA GLN A 37 -0.58 0.98 4.11
C GLN A 37 -0.22 2.16 3.19
N TRP A 38 0.77 1.94 2.35
CA TRP A 38 1.12 2.82 1.24
C TRP A 38 1.62 1.97 0.09
N THR A 39 1.33 2.37 -1.13
CA THR A 39 1.82 1.70 -2.34
C THR A 39 2.65 2.65 -3.20
N HIS A 40 2.61 3.95 -2.90
CA HIS A 40 3.43 4.94 -3.57
C HIS A 40 4.25 5.73 -2.55
N ARG A 41 5.52 5.97 -2.88
CA ARG A 41 6.41 6.84 -2.11
C ARG A 41 7.00 7.90 -3.03
N TYR A 42 6.61 9.14 -2.79
CA TYR A 42 7.15 10.29 -3.50
C TYR A 42 8.21 11.00 -2.66
N ASN A 43 9.34 11.37 -3.26
CA ASN A 43 10.34 12.23 -2.62
C ASN A 43 10.29 13.62 -3.27
N PRO A 44 9.61 14.60 -2.65
CA PRO A 44 9.51 15.94 -3.22
C PRO A 44 10.90 16.57 -3.41
N PRO A 45 11.05 17.48 -4.40
CA PRO A 45 12.27 18.28 -4.49
C PRO A 45 12.42 19.18 -3.26
N GLY A 46 13.67 19.45 -2.87
CA GLY A 46 13.99 20.33 -1.74
C GLY A 46 14.10 19.58 -0.41
N ALA A 47 13.80 20.28 0.69
CA ALA A 47 13.98 19.80 2.07
C ALA A 47 12.75 19.11 2.67
N ALA A 48 11.65 18.99 1.92
CA ALA A 48 10.45 18.33 2.40
C ALA A 48 10.70 16.82 2.53
N PRO A 49 10.15 16.16 3.58
CA PRO A 49 10.27 14.71 3.72
C PRO A 49 9.47 13.98 2.64
N PRO A 50 9.79 12.69 2.38
CA PRO A 50 9.00 11.85 1.49
C PRO A 50 7.54 11.74 1.95
N VAL A 51 6.66 11.60 0.97
CA VAL A 51 5.22 11.39 1.17
C VAL A 51 4.89 9.95 0.81
N TYR A 52 4.02 9.35 1.60
CA TYR A 52 3.58 7.97 1.45
C TYR A 52 2.08 7.96 1.21
N GLU A 53 1.66 7.37 0.11
CA GLU A 53 0.28 7.40 -0.35
C GLU A 53 -0.22 5.98 -0.64
N LEU A 54 -1.47 5.71 -0.29
CA LEU A 54 -2.17 4.52 -0.71
C LEU A 54 -2.98 4.88 -1.96
N PHE A 55 -2.45 4.55 -3.14
CA PHE A 55 -3.14 4.77 -4.41
C PHE A 55 -3.80 3.50 -4.93
N ASP A 56 -3.17 2.34 -4.70
CA ASP A 56 -3.70 1.07 -5.14
C ASP A 56 -4.58 0.48 -4.04
N HIS A 57 -5.84 0.26 -4.36
CA HIS A 57 -6.82 -0.27 -3.43
C HIS A 57 -7.41 -1.58 -3.92
N ILE A 58 -7.68 -2.48 -2.98
CA ILE A 58 -8.45 -3.69 -3.21
C ILE A 58 -9.66 -3.62 -2.29
N TRP A 59 -10.85 -3.65 -2.89
CA TRP A 59 -12.13 -3.63 -2.20
C TRP A 59 -12.91 -4.88 -2.54
N LEU A 60 -13.39 -5.60 -1.52
CA LEU A 60 -14.16 -6.83 -1.70
C LEU A 60 -15.65 -6.56 -1.52
N SER A 61 -16.47 -7.25 -2.31
CA SER A 61 -17.91 -7.33 -2.05
C SER A 61 -18.19 -8.06 -0.74
N SER A 62 -19.39 -7.88 -0.21
CA SER A 62 -19.88 -8.58 0.99
C SER A 62 -19.78 -10.11 0.85
N ALA A 63 -20.01 -10.65 -0.36
CA ALA A 63 -19.92 -12.08 -0.63
C ALA A 63 -18.48 -12.62 -0.62
N LEU A 64 -17.49 -11.79 -0.96
CA LEU A 64 -16.07 -12.21 -1.06
C LEU A 64 -15.28 -11.89 0.21
N ALA A 65 -15.72 -10.91 1.01
CA ALA A 65 -15.06 -10.51 2.25
C ALA A 65 -14.79 -11.67 3.23
N PRO A 66 -15.69 -12.65 3.44
CA PRO A 66 -15.41 -13.79 4.33
C PRO A 66 -14.26 -14.69 3.88
N SER A 67 -13.90 -14.67 2.59
CA SER A 67 -12.78 -15.45 2.05
C SER A 67 -11.43 -14.76 2.25
N LEU A 68 -11.36 -13.51 2.71
CA LEU A 68 -10.10 -12.80 2.92
C LEU A 68 -9.24 -13.48 3.98
N ARG A 69 -8.05 -13.96 3.59
CA ARG A 69 -7.08 -14.61 4.49
C ARG A 69 -5.95 -13.69 4.90
N SER A 70 -5.42 -12.94 3.94
CA SER A 70 -4.30 -12.03 4.20
C SER A 70 -4.21 -10.95 3.12
N ALA A 71 -3.51 -9.87 3.46
CA ALA A 71 -3.26 -8.74 2.59
C ALA A 71 -1.79 -8.34 2.70
N HIS A 72 -1.20 -7.94 1.58
CA HIS A 72 0.24 -7.77 1.48
C HIS A 72 0.60 -6.58 0.60
N ILE A 73 1.70 -5.93 0.96
CA ILE A 73 2.38 -4.94 0.12
C ILE A 73 3.85 -5.35 0.00
N ASP A 74 4.32 -5.54 -1.23
CA ASP A 74 5.70 -5.96 -1.50
C ASP A 74 6.55 -4.75 -1.86
N ARG A 75 7.49 -4.42 -0.96
CA ARG A 75 8.39 -3.29 -1.16
C ARG A 75 9.33 -3.57 -2.33
N ARG A 76 9.28 -2.71 -3.35
CA ARG A 76 10.15 -2.79 -4.52
C ARG A 76 11.62 -2.75 -4.11
N THR A 77 12.46 -3.47 -4.84
CA THR A 77 13.92 -3.44 -4.65
C THR A 77 14.61 -2.60 -5.73
N LYS A 78 14.08 -2.59 -6.95
CA LYS A 78 14.49 -1.68 -8.03
C LYS A 78 13.76 -0.35 -7.85
N HIS A 79 14.47 0.78 -7.78
CA HIS A 79 13.87 2.10 -7.50
C HIS A 79 14.00 3.12 -8.64
N GLY A 80 14.55 2.71 -9.78
CA GLY A 80 14.75 3.56 -10.95
C GLY A 80 14.78 2.75 -12.25
N GLY A 81 14.93 3.44 -13.38
CA GLY A 81 14.81 2.85 -14.71
C GLY A 81 13.34 2.69 -15.13
N ASP A 82 13.05 1.62 -15.86
CA ASP A 82 11.75 1.25 -16.44
C ASP A 82 10.79 0.52 -15.47
N GLY A 83 11.13 0.46 -14.17
CA GLY A 83 10.25 -0.15 -13.16
C GLY A 83 9.19 0.83 -12.66
N SER A 84 7.96 0.34 -12.44
CA SER A 84 6.85 1.09 -11.81
C SER A 84 7.30 1.83 -10.56
N ASP A 85 6.78 3.00 -10.23
CA ASP A 85 7.00 3.71 -8.96
C ASP A 85 6.08 3.22 -7.82
N HIS A 86 5.18 2.28 -8.11
CA HIS A 86 4.30 1.65 -7.13
C HIS A 86 4.85 0.32 -6.61
N ASP A 87 4.63 0.07 -5.31
CA ASP A 87 4.81 -1.23 -4.66
C ASP A 87 3.60 -2.13 -4.97
N PRO A 88 3.82 -3.38 -5.42
CA PRO A 88 2.74 -4.34 -5.62
C PRO A 88 1.92 -4.59 -4.34
N ALA A 89 0.59 -4.60 -4.48
CA ALA A 89 -0.33 -4.98 -3.42
C ALA A 89 -1.21 -6.15 -3.88
N TRP A 90 -1.47 -7.10 -2.98
CA TRP A 90 -2.40 -8.21 -3.25
C TRP A 90 -3.09 -8.68 -1.98
N VAL A 91 -4.14 -9.47 -2.18
CA VAL A 91 -4.83 -10.21 -1.12
C VAL A 91 -4.90 -11.69 -1.48
N VAL A 92 -4.95 -12.53 -0.45
CA VAL A 92 -5.20 -13.97 -0.59
C VAL A 92 -6.63 -14.26 -0.16
N LEU A 93 -7.36 -14.95 -1.03
CA LEU A 93 -8.75 -15.33 -0.82
C LEU A 93 -8.87 -16.86 -0.84
N GLU A 94 -9.56 -17.45 0.13
CA GLU A 94 -9.83 -18.90 0.24
C GLU A 94 -11.20 -19.19 0.83
#